data_AF-A0AAD5WZS8-F1
#
_entry.id   AF-A0AAD5WZS8-F1
#
_cell.length_a   1.000
_cell.length_b   1.000
_cell.length_c   1.000
_cell.angle_alpha   90.00
_cell.angle_beta   90.00
_cell.angle_gamma   90.00
#
_symmetry.space_group_name_H-M   'P 1'
#
loop_
_entity.id
_entity.type
_entity.pdbx_description
1 polymer ?
#
loop_
_entity_poly.entity_id
_entity_poly.type
_entity_poly.pdbx_seq_one_letter_code
_entity_poly.pdbx_strand_id
1 'polypeptide(L)' 'GDTLRYQGHPFRKNDKAFLIDNGTKCSVTVAGIGEHEITVKRTDGSKTKVSLGMLVDGRMGLLAKGASGI' A
#
# COMPACT_ATOMS: atom_id res chain seq x y z
N GLY A 1 -12.65 3.96 -7.07
CA GLY A 1 -12.89 4.76 -5.87
C GLY A 1 -11.58 5.12 -5.24
N ASP A 2 -11.38 6.37 -4.82
CA ASP A 2 -10.08 6.90 -4.37
C ASP A 2 -9.65 6.46 -2.97
N THR A 3 -10.38 5.53 -2.35
CA THR A 3 -10.17 5.07 -0.97
C THR A 3 -10.40 3.56 -0.86
N LEU A 4 -9.48 2.87 -0.19
CA LEU A 4 -9.57 1.46 0.19
C LEU A 4 -9.83 1.36 1.69
N ARG A 5 -10.83 0.60 2.13
CA ARG A 5 -10.99 0.24 3.55
C ARG A 5 -10.32 -1.10 3.80
N TYR A 6 -9.34 -1.12 4.69
CA TYR A 6 -8.64 -2.34 5.07
C TYR A 6 -8.38 -2.32 6.59
N GLN A 7 -8.66 -3.43 7.28
CA GLN A 7 -8.53 -3.55 8.74
C GLN A 7 -9.18 -2.39 9.54
N GLY A 8 -10.35 -1.93 9.10
CA GLY A 8 -11.06 -0.82 9.76
C GLY A 8 -10.52 0.59 9.44
N HIS A 9 -9.41 0.71 8.71
CA HIS A 9 -8.81 2.00 8.35
C HIS A 9 -9.05 2.36 6.88
N PRO A 10 -9.37 3.64 6.57
CA PRO A 10 -9.39 4.12 5.20
C PRO A 10 -7.97 4.49 4.74
N PHE A 11 -7.58 3.99 3.57
CA PHE A 11 -6.32 4.28 2.90
C PHE A 11 -6.57 4.98 1.58
N ARG A 12 -5.71 5.93 1.25
CA ARG A 12 -5.86 6.81 0.10
C ARG A 12 -4.59 6.89 -0.72
N LYS A 13 -4.71 7.47 -1.91
CA LYS A 13 -3.54 7.90 -2.69
C LYS A 13 -2.64 8.80 -1.84
N ASN A 14 -1.34 8.60 -1.98
CA ASN A 14 -0.24 9.21 -1.24
C ASN A 14 -0.03 8.71 0.20
N ASP A 15 -0.78 7.71 0.66
CA ASP A 15 -0.45 7.05 1.92
C ASP A 15 0.82 6.22 1.78
N LYS A 16 1.58 6.13 2.88
CA LYS A 16 2.79 5.32 2.94
C LYS A 16 2.39 3.84 3.02
N ALA A 17 3.25 2.99 2.48
CA ALA A 17 3.10 1.55 2.53
C ALA A 17 4.48 0.90 2.48
N PHE A 18 4.50 -0.41 2.67
CA PHE A 18 5.67 -1.22 2.36
C PHE A 18 5.26 -2.40 1.47
N LEU A 19 6.23 -2.86 0.68
CA LEU A 19 6.11 -4.03 -0.18
C LEU A 19 7.30 -4.95 0.12
N ILE A 20 7.06 -6.24 0.29
CA ILE A 20 8.09 -7.26 0.36
C ILE A 20 8.34 -7.74 -1.08
N ASP A 21 9.47 -7.32 -1.63
CA ASP A 21 9.92 -7.69 -2.97
C ASP A 21 11.16 -8.56 -2.85
N ASN A 22 11.09 -9.80 -3.34
CA ASN A 22 12.15 -10.81 -3.22
C ASN A 22 12.73 -10.94 -1.79
N GLY A 23 11.85 -10.98 -0.78
CA GLY A 23 12.23 -11.09 0.64
C GLY A 23 12.72 -9.79 1.29
N THR A 24 12.86 -8.71 0.52
CA THR A 24 13.30 -7.41 1.03
C THR A 24 12.11 -6.47 1.23
N LYS A 25 12.04 -5.83 2.41
CA LYS A 25 11.01 -4.83 2.71
C LYS A 25 11.40 -3.48 2.11
N CYS A 26 10.60 -3.01 1.17
CA CYS A 26 10.77 -1.74 0.46
C CYS A 26 9.68 -0.75 0.86
N SER A 27 10.09 0.50 1.15
CA SER A 27 9.14 1.60 1.38
C SER A 27 8.54 2.07 0.05
N VAL A 28 7.22 2.19 0.00
CA VAL A 28 6.49 2.62 -1.19
C VAL A 28 5.36 3.58 -0.79
N THR A 29 4.80 4.28 -1.78
CA THR A 29 3.67 5.18 -1.60
C THR A 29 2.50 4.72 -2.48
N VAL A 30 1.28 4.74 -1.97
CA VAL A 30 0.09 4.41 -2.76
C VAL A 30 -0.07 5.45 -3.88
N ALA A 31 0.00 5.01 -5.12
CA ALA A 31 -0.15 5.86 -6.30
C ALA A 31 -1.57 5.81 -6.91
N GLY A 32 -2.29 4.71 -6.69
CA GLY A 32 -3.66 4.52 -7.14
C GLY A 32 -4.31 3.28 -6.51
N ILE A 33 -5.63 3.28 -6.41
CA ILE A 33 -6.43 2.20 -5.83
C ILE A 33 -7.45 1.78 -6.89
N GLY A 34 -7.32 0.54 -7.36
CA GLY A 34 -8.28 -0.13 -8.24
C GLY A 34 -9.21 -1.05 -7.46
N GLU A 35 -10.09 -1.73 -8.17
CA GLU A 35 -11.07 -2.66 -7.59
C GLU A 35 -10.41 -3.92 -6.99
N HIS A 36 -9.38 -4.44 -7.66
CA HIS A 36 -8.67 -5.67 -7.25
C HIS A 36 -7.17 -5.49 -7.06
N GLU A 37 -6.65 -4.28 -7.30
CA GLU A 37 -5.22 -3.99 -7.27
C GLU A 37 -4.95 -2.60 -6.65
N ILE A 38 -3.75 -2.45 -6.11
CA ILE A 38 -3.20 -1.17 -5.70
C ILE A 38 -2.00 -0.89 -6.59
N THR A 39 -1.91 0.33 -7.12
CA THR A 39 -0.67 0.81 -7.73
C THR A 39 0.15 1.50 -6.66
N VAL A 40 1.39 1.06 -6.45
CA VAL A 40 2.36 1.67 -5.54
C VAL A 40 3.50 2.31 -6.33
N LYS A 41 4.07 3.38 -5.78
CA LYS A 41 5.25 4.07 -6.31
C LYS A 41 6.45 3.80 -5.39
N ARG A 42 7.54 3.30 -5.94
CA ARG A 42 8.82 3.06 -5.24
C ARG A 42 9.59 4.38 -5.09
N THR A 43 10.65 4.34 -4.28
CA THR A 43 11.52 5.50 -4.01
C THR A 43 12.27 6.00 -5.25
N ASP A 44 12.61 5.09 -6.17
CA ASP A 44 13.19 5.39 -7.48
C ASP A 44 12.20 6.05 -8.47
N GLY A 45 10.92 6.16 -8.08
CA GLY A 45 9.86 6.75 -8.88
C GLY A 45 9.09 5.76 -9.77
N SER A 46 9.56 4.51 -9.90
CA SER A 46 8.88 3.45 -10.63
C SER A 46 7.54 3.10 -9.97
N LYS A 47 6.60 2.60 -10.79
CA LYS A 47 5.28 2.18 -10.32
C LYS A 47 5.10 0.69 -10.53
N THR A 48 4.49 0.04 -9.56
CA THR A 48 4.18 -1.39 -9.61
C THR A 48 2.73 -1.60 -9.19
N LYS A 49 2.03 -2.49 -9.90
CA LYS A 49 0.69 -2.94 -9.52
C LYS A 49 0.81 -4.17 -8.63
N VAL A 50 0.06 -4.20 -7.55
CA VAL A 50 0.06 -5.28 -6.56
C VAL A 50 -1.38 -5.68 -6.27
N SER A 51 -1.62 -6.98 -6.19
CA SER A 51 -2.95 -7.52 -5.87
C SER A 51 -3.31 -7.21 -4.42
N LEU A 52 -4.60 -6.97 -4.15
CA LEU A 52 -5.11 -6.87 -2.78
C LEU A 52 -4.82 -8.13 -1.94
N GLY A 53 -4.66 -9.30 -2.56
CA GLY A 53 -4.28 -10.54 -1.87
C GLY A 53 -2.93 -10.43 -1.15
N MET A 54 -2.00 -9.61 -1.65
CA MET A 54 -0.72 -9.39 -0.98
C MET A 54 -0.84 -8.67 0.36
N LEU A 55 -1.94 -7.92 0.59
CA LEU A 55 -2.23 -7.33 1.90
C LEU A 55 -2.59 -8.41 2.93
N VAL A 56 -3.33 -9.43 2.48
CA VAL A 56 -3.77 -10.55 3.31
C VAL A 56 -2.60 -11.49 3.62
N ASP A 57 -1.75 -11.75 2.62
CA ASP A 57 -0.55 -12.59 2.76
C ASP A 57 0.59 -11.90 3.55
N GLY A 58 0.46 -10.62 3.90
CA GLY A 58 1.49 -9.84 4.59
C GLY A 58 2.68 -9.40 3.72
N ARG A 59 2.65 -9.68 2.41
CA ARG A 59 3.65 -9.20 1.44
C ARG A 59 3.53 -7.71 1.17
N MET A 60 2.42 -7.10 1.52
CA MET A 60 2.22 -5.65 1.48
C MET A 60 1.58 -5.19 2.79
N GLY A 61 1.99 -4.03 3.28
CA GLY A 61 1.31 -3.37 4.40
C GLY A 61 1.08 -1.90 4.12
N LEU A 62 -0.13 -1.45 4.43
CA LEU A 62 -0.51 -0.05 4.32
C LEU A 62 -0.26 0.64 5.67
N LEU A 63 0.34 1.82 5.64
CA LEU A 63 0.63 2.63 6.82
C LEU A 63 -0.32 3.82 6.84
N ALA A 64 -1.35 3.74 7.68
CA ALA A 64 -2.36 4.78 7.74
C ALA A 64 -1.72 6.08 8.22
N LYS A 65 -1.97 7.17 7.51
CA LYS A 65 -1.49 8.49 7.88
C LYS A 65 -2.27 8.94 9.14
N GLY A 66 -1.71 8.69 10.32
CA GLY A 66 -2.34 8.95 11.62
C GLY A 66 -2.41 7.75 12.56
N ALA A 67 -1.91 6.57 12.18
CA ALA A 67 -1.80 5.43 13.11
C ALA A 67 -0.65 5.57 14.15
N SER A 68 0.11 6.67 14.12
CA SER A 68 0.93 7.12 15.25
C SER A 68 0.12 8.15 16.02
N GLY A 69 -0.70 7.67 16.94
CA GLY A 69 -1.62 8.48 17.73
C GLY A 69 -2.07 7.76 18.98
N ILE A 70 -1.12 7.22 19.74
CA ILE A 70 -1.19 7.06 21.21
C ILE A 70 0.23 7.28 21.75
#